data_AF-A0A6N9VF12-F1
#
_entry.id   AF-A0A6N9VF12-F1
#
_cell.length_a   1.000
_cell.length_b   1.000
_cell.length_c   1.000
_cell.angle_alpha   90.00
_cell.angle_beta   90.00
_cell.angle_gamma   90.00
#
_symmetry.space_group_name_H-M   'P 1'
#
loop_
_entity.id
_entity.type
_entity.pdbx_description
1 polymer ?
#
loop_
_entity_poly.entity_id
_entity_poly.type
_entity_poly.pdbx_seq_one_letter_code
_entity_poly.pdbx_strand_id
1 'polypeptide(L)'
;LTPALARGAEAGGAAVVNVSSIAGMVGYFSATYGTSKWGVRGLSKVGALELAPHGVRVNSLHPGLTSTPLLHQAPDTAFVDESVR
;
A
#
# COMPACT_ATOMS: atom_id res chain seq x y z
N LEU A 1 -4.26 -16.86 -11.40
CA LEU A 1 -5.15 -15.74 -10.99
C LEU A 1 -6.13 -16.25 -9.94
N THR A 2 -6.35 -15.52 -8.85
CA THR A 2 -7.38 -15.91 -7.87
C THR A 2 -8.78 -15.85 -8.53
N PRO A 3 -9.77 -16.63 -8.07
CA PRO A 3 -11.09 -16.67 -8.70
C PRO A 3 -11.79 -15.30 -8.77
N ALA A 4 -11.53 -14.42 -7.80
CA ALA A 4 -12.10 -13.07 -7.78
C ALA A 4 -11.53 -12.17 -8.89
N LEU A 5 -10.21 -12.27 -9.17
CA LEU A 5 -9.58 -11.50 -10.23
C LEU A 5 -9.99 -11.99 -11.62
N ALA A 6 -10.15 -13.30 -11.78
CA ALA A 6 -10.63 -13.89 -13.03
C ALA A 6 -12.04 -13.39 -13.37
N ARG A 7 -12.98 -13.44 -12.41
CA ARG A 7 -14.35 -12.92 -12.62
C ARG A 7 -14.37 -11.42 -12.90
N GLY A 8 -13.56 -10.63 -12.19
CA GLY A 8 -13.46 -9.20 -12.45
C GLY A 8 -12.92 -8.89 -13.84
N ALA A 9 -11.91 -9.64 -14.29
CA ALA A 9 -11.36 -9.50 -15.64
C ALA A 9 -12.40 -9.82 -16.72
N GLU A 10 -13.17 -10.89 -16.55
CA GLU A 10 -14.28 -11.26 -17.46
C GLU A 10 -15.41 -10.21 -17.47
N ALA A 11 -15.63 -9.50 -16.36
CA ALA A 11 -16.66 -8.47 -16.20
C ALA A 11 -16.25 -7.06 -16.69
N GLY A 12 -15.15 -6.92 -17.43
CA GLY A 12 -14.69 -5.63 -17.97
C GLY A 12 -13.52 -5.00 -17.23
N GLY A 13 -12.86 -5.73 -16.33
CA GLY A 13 -11.59 -5.36 -15.71
C GLY A 13 -11.56 -5.59 -14.20
N ALA A 14 -10.39 -5.97 -13.66
CA ALA A 14 -10.20 -6.12 -12.22
C ALA A 14 -9.14 -5.14 -11.69
N ALA A 15 -9.14 -4.93 -10.36
CA ALA A 15 -8.15 -4.09 -9.71
C ALA A 15 -7.66 -4.70 -8.39
N VAL A 16 -6.37 -4.55 -8.13
CA VAL A 16 -5.73 -4.79 -6.83
C VAL A 16 -5.21 -3.46 -6.31
N VAL A 17 -5.54 -3.15 -5.05
CA VAL A 17 -5.04 -1.96 -4.37
C VAL A 17 -4.32 -2.41 -3.10
N ASN A 18 -3.01 -2.21 -3.06
CA ASN A 18 -2.18 -2.52 -1.92
C ASN A 18 -1.98 -1.28 -1.04
N VAL A 19 -1.96 -1.45 0.28
CA VAL A 19 -1.72 -0.34 1.22
C VAL A 19 -0.24 -0.31 1.62
N SER A 20 0.52 0.60 1.01
CA SER A 20 1.89 0.92 1.39
C SER A 20 1.90 2.02 2.48
N SER A 21 2.81 2.98 2.39
CA SER A 21 2.99 4.14 3.28
C SER A 21 3.89 5.15 2.57
N ILE A 22 3.88 6.41 3.02
CA ILE A 22 4.95 7.37 2.68
C ILE A 22 6.35 6.83 3.03
N ALA A 23 6.46 5.96 4.05
CA ALA A 23 7.68 5.25 4.40
C ALA A 23 8.18 4.30 3.29
N GLY A 24 7.34 3.96 2.31
CA GLY A 24 7.68 3.20 1.11
C GLY A 24 8.21 4.05 -0.05
N MET A 25 8.35 5.37 0.14
CA MET A 25 8.81 6.31 -0.89
C MET A 25 10.10 7.04 -0.52
N VAL A 26 10.40 7.16 0.78
CA VAL A 26 11.57 7.87 1.32
C VAL A 26 12.24 7.03 2.40
N GLY A 27 13.43 7.45 2.85
CA GLY A 27 14.07 6.86 4.02
C GLY A 27 13.21 7.04 5.27
N TYR A 28 13.09 6.00 6.08
CA TYR A 28 12.23 5.98 7.27
C TYR A 28 12.99 5.43 8.48
N PHE A 29 12.71 5.98 9.68
CA PHE A 29 13.45 5.65 10.90
C PHE A 29 13.35 4.17 11.28
N SER A 30 12.20 3.53 11.03
CA SER A 30 12.03 2.10 11.24
C SER A 30 12.50 1.34 10.00
N ALA A 31 13.67 0.70 10.10
CA ALA A 31 14.26 -0.07 9.01
C ALA A 31 13.35 -1.20 8.52
N THR A 32 12.70 -1.92 9.44
CA THR A 32 11.79 -3.03 9.12
C THR A 32 10.51 -2.54 8.47
N TYR A 33 9.86 -1.53 9.05
CA TYR A 33 8.62 -0.97 8.49
C TYR A 33 8.89 -0.32 7.13
N GLY A 34 9.93 0.53 7.03
CA GLY A 34 10.35 1.15 5.78
C GLY A 34 10.61 0.11 4.71
N THR A 35 11.51 -0.85 4.95
CA THR A 35 11.84 -1.92 3.99
C THR A 35 10.59 -2.68 3.54
N SER A 36 9.70 -3.03 4.46
CA SER A 36 8.44 -3.73 4.10
C SER A 36 7.56 -2.89 3.16
N LYS A 37 7.46 -1.58 3.39
CA LYS A 37 6.61 -0.68 2.59
C LYS A 37 7.22 -0.35 1.22
N TRP A 38 8.55 -0.30 1.13
CA TRP A 38 9.27 -0.32 -0.15
C TRP A 38 8.98 -1.60 -0.92
N GLY A 39 9.02 -2.76 -0.24
CA GLY A 39 8.66 -4.05 -0.81
C GLY A 39 7.23 -4.09 -1.37
N VAL A 40 6.24 -3.57 -0.64
CA VAL A 40 4.84 -3.47 -1.12
C VAL A 40 4.72 -2.61 -2.37
N ARG A 41 5.48 -1.51 -2.45
CA ARG A 41 5.52 -0.64 -3.65
C ARG A 41 6.10 -1.38 -4.85
N GLY A 42 7.25 -2.05 -4.66
CA GLY A 42 7.89 -2.88 -5.67
C GLY A 42 6.97 -4.01 -6.16
N LEU A 43 6.36 -4.74 -5.22
CA LEU A 43 5.40 -5.80 -5.50
C LEU A 43 4.22 -5.30 -6.34
N SER A 44 3.69 -4.12 -6.01
CA SER A 44 2.58 -3.53 -6.77
C SER A 44 2.99 -3.20 -8.21
N LYS A 45 4.22 -2.73 -8.41
CA LYS A 45 4.76 -2.45 -9.75
C LYS A 45 4.97 -3.72 -10.56
N VAL A 46 5.53 -4.76 -9.95
CA VAL A 46 5.71 -6.07 -10.59
C VAL A 46 4.35 -6.67 -10.96
N GLY A 47 3.41 -6.72 -10.01
CA GLY A 47 2.06 -7.24 -10.25
C GLY A 47 1.29 -6.47 -11.33
N ALA A 48 1.51 -5.16 -11.45
CA ALA A 48 0.91 -4.38 -12.54
C ALA A 48 1.41 -4.84 -13.91
N LEU A 49 2.69 -5.19 -14.05
CA LEU A 49 3.26 -5.69 -15.29
C LEU A 49 2.77 -7.11 -15.60
N GLU A 50 2.77 -7.98 -14.59
CA GLU A 50 2.37 -9.38 -14.76
C GLU A 50 0.88 -9.56 -15.08
N LEU A 51 0.03 -8.70 -14.50
CA LEU A 51 -1.43 -8.86 -14.61
C LEU A 51 -2.08 -7.95 -15.67
N ALA A 52 -1.31 -7.04 -16.27
CA ALA A 52 -1.80 -6.19 -17.37
C ALA A 52 -2.37 -6.98 -18.56
N PRO A 53 -1.75 -8.09 -19.04
CA PRO A 53 -2.32 -8.91 -20.13
C PRO A 53 -3.70 -9.49 -19.81
N HIS A 54 -4.04 -9.58 -18.53
CA HIS A 54 -5.32 -10.08 -18.04
C HIS A 54 -6.32 -8.97 -17.74
N GLY A 55 -6.05 -7.72 -18.14
CA GLY A 55 -6.93 -6.58 -17.88
C GLY A 55 -7.04 -6.21 -16.39
N VAL A 56 -6.04 -6.58 -15.59
CA VAL A 56 -6.03 -6.32 -14.14
C VAL A 56 -5.04 -5.21 -13.82
N ARG A 57 -5.53 -4.15 -13.15
CA ARG A 57 -4.69 -3.05 -12.66
C ARG A 57 -4.19 -3.34 -11.26
N VAL A 58 -2.93 -3.00 -10.96
CA VAL A 58 -2.37 -3.10 -9.61
C VAL A 58 -1.78 -1.77 -9.21
N ASN A 59 -2.19 -1.22 -8.06
CA ASN A 59 -1.72 0.07 -7.56
C ASN A 59 -1.40 -0.02 -6.07
N SER A 60 -0.51 0.85 -5.59
CA SER A 60 -0.26 1.04 -4.17
C SER A 60 -0.72 2.42 -3.70
N LEU A 61 -1.39 2.47 -2.56
CA LEU A 61 -1.68 3.70 -1.83
C LEU A 61 -0.58 3.97 -0.81
N HIS A 62 -0.26 5.24 -0.58
CA HIS A 62 0.82 5.67 0.31
C HIS A 62 0.32 6.68 1.35
N PRO A 63 -0.44 6.23 2.37
CA PRO A 63 -0.91 7.13 3.41
C PRO A 63 0.25 7.77 4.18
N GLY A 64 0.07 9.05 4.51
CA GLY A 64 0.86 9.75 5.52
C GLY A 64 0.37 9.43 6.93
N LEU A 65 0.63 10.33 7.87
CA LEU A 65 0.05 10.23 9.22
C LEU A 65 -1.47 10.27 9.10
N THR A 66 -2.12 9.21 9.57
CA THR A 66 -3.55 8.97 9.43
C THR A 66 -4.10 8.51 10.76
N SER A 67 -5.15 9.16 11.27
CA SER A 67 -5.80 8.81 12.54
C SER A 67 -6.26 7.35 12.53
N THR A 68 -5.47 6.47 13.14
CA THR A 68 -5.72 5.03 13.19
C THR A 68 -5.15 4.48 14.48
N PRO A 69 -5.68 3.36 15.01
CA PRO A 69 -5.12 2.71 16.20
C PRO A 69 -3.64 2.37 16.09
N LEU A 70 -3.10 2.18 14.88
CA LEU A 70 -1.68 1.93 14.63
C LEU A 70 -0.78 3.06 15.18
N LEU A 71 -1.21 4.31 15.04
CA LEU A 71 -0.41 5.45 15.51
C LEU A 71 -0.56 5.69 17.02
N HIS A 72 -1.67 5.27 17.63
CA HIS A 72 -1.87 5.32 19.09
C HIS A 72 -1.02 4.33 19.87
N GLN A 73 -0.30 3.43 19.18
CA GLN A 73 0.67 2.52 19.78
C GLN A 73 2.09 3.11 19.82
N ALA A 74 2.32 4.30 19.26
CA ALA A 74 3.60 4.98 19.36
C ALA A 74 3.82 5.48 20.81
N PRO A 75 5.06 5.40 21.35
CA PRO A 75 5.36 5.87 22.72
C PRO A 75 5.10 7.36 22.92
N ASP A 76 5.18 8.14 21.84
CA ASP A 76 4.91 9.57 21.81
C ASP A 76 3.97 9.86 20.63
N THR A 77 2.73 10.25 20.95
CA THR A 77 1.71 10.58 19.95
C THR A 77 1.60 12.08 19.72
N ALA A 78 2.38 12.94 20.41
CA ALA A 78 2.21 14.39 20.28
C ALA A 78 2.38 14.87 18.82
N PHE A 79 3.38 14.33 18.12
CA PHE A 79 3.61 14.60 16.70
C PHE A 79 2.49 14.04 15.80
N VAL A 80 1.90 12.91 16.18
CA VAL A 80 0.76 12.31 15.46
C VAL A 80 -0.48 13.20 15.64
N ASP A 81 -0.77 13.59 16.87
CA ASP A 81 -1.95 14.37 17.24
C ASP A 81 -1.91 15.78 16.63
N GLU A 82 -0.72 16.37 16.46
CA GLU A 82 -0.53 17.64 15.74
C GLU A 82 -0.74 17.48 14.23
N SER A 83 -0.18 16.42 13.64
CA SER A 83 -0.19 16.22 12.18
C SER A 83 -1.53 15.74 11.61
N VAL A 84 -2.47 15.33 12.48
CA VAL A 84 -3.75 14.73 12.12
C VAL A 84 -4.95 15.66 12.41
N ARG A 85 -4.72 16.82 13.04
CA ARG A 85 -5.70 17.93 13.13
C ARG A 85 -5.91 18.61 11.78
#